data_AF-A0A961MWZ5-F1
#
_entry.id   AF-A0A961MWZ5-F1
#
_cell.length_a   1.000
_cell.length_b   1.000
_cell.length_c   1.000
_cell.angle_alpha   90.00
_cell.angle_beta   90.00
_cell.angle_gamma   90.00
#
_symmetry.space_group_name_H-M   'P 1'
#
loop_
_entity.id
_entity.type
_entity.pdbx_description
1 polymer ?
#
loop_
_entity_poly.entity_id
_entity_poly.type
_entity_poly.pdbx_seq_one_letter_code
_entity_poly.pdbx_strand_id
1 'polypeptide(L)'
;MHLHLLPYDYYADRPWSGIGLVNAAQLIETARNEAPNTLLFDNGDFLQGTPMGDYVAQERGLRNGEVHPAIAAMNALDFDAITLGNHEFNYGLDFLMRALDSAAFPVVSSNLSVRRGADPRRDETLVKPYVLLDRMLADDRGVKQPIRIGVIGFAPPQVIEWDNHALDGRLHARDIVETARAYVPEMREAGA
;
A
#
# COMPACT_ATOMS: atom_id res chain seq x y z
N MET A 1 -0.75 -3.29 -8.92
CA MET A 1 -0.06 -4.57 -9.27
C MET A 1 -1.04 -5.70 -9.59
N HIS A 2 -2.23 -5.67 -8.98
CA HIS A 2 -3.30 -6.64 -9.12
C HIS A 2 -2.88 -8.10 -8.91
N LEU A 3 -1.92 -8.33 -8.02
CA LEU A 3 -1.35 -9.65 -7.75
C LEU A 3 -0.69 -10.35 -8.94
N HIS A 4 -0.38 -9.64 -10.02
CA HIS A 4 0.52 -10.14 -11.05
C HIS A 4 1.95 -10.11 -10.49
N LEU A 5 2.33 -11.15 -9.73
CA LEU A 5 3.69 -11.29 -9.22
C LEU A 5 4.61 -11.89 -10.28
N LEU A 6 4.12 -12.95 -10.92
CA LEU A 6 4.83 -13.70 -11.96
C LEU A 6 4.37 -13.26 -13.37
N PRO A 7 5.23 -13.39 -14.39
CA PRO A 7 4.88 -13.16 -15.79
C PRO A 7 4.05 -14.34 -16.34
N TYR A 8 2.87 -14.58 -15.76
CA TYR A 8 2.05 -15.75 -16.04
C TYR A 8 0.57 -15.39 -16.15
N ASP A 9 -0.10 -15.96 -17.15
CA ASP A 9 -1.53 -15.91 -17.33
C ASP A 9 -2.13 -17.21 -16.80
N TYR A 10 -2.73 -17.14 -15.61
CA TYR A 10 -3.35 -18.29 -14.94
C TYR A 10 -4.64 -18.77 -15.63
N TYR A 11 -5.28 -17.94 -16.44
CA TYR A 11 -6.51 -18.32 -17.14
C TYR A 11 -6.20 -19.11 -18.41
N ALA A 12 -5.16 -18.69 -19.15
CA ALA A 12 -4.72 -19.36 -20.36
C ALA A 12 -3.61 -20.41 -20.12
N ASP A 13 -3.20 -20.60 -18.86
CA ASP A 13 -2.15 -21.53 -18.42
C ASP A 13 -0.85 -21.39 -19.24
N ARG A 14 -0.36 -20.16 -19.40
CA ARG A 14 0.83 -19.86 -20.20
C ARG A 14 1.64 -18.67 -19.70
N PRO A 15 2.94 -18.59 -20.04
CA PRO A 15 3.73 -17.39 -19.79
C PRO A 15 3.13 -16.15 -20.47
N TRP A 16 3.19 -15.01 -19.79
CA TRP A 16 2.80 -13.70 -20.30
C TRP A 16 3.97 -12.73 -20.13
N SER A 17 4.66 -12.40 -21.22
CA SER A 17 5.79 -11.47 -21.19
C SER A 17 5.33 -10.02 -20.98
N GLY A 18 6.14 -9.23 -20.28
CA GLY A 18 5.89 -7.80 -20.07
C GLY A 18 4.92 -7.46 -18.93
N ILE A 19 4.37 -8.45 -18.22
CA ILE A 19 3.59 -8.26 -17.00
C ILE A 19 4.33 -8.85 -15.79
N GLY A 20 3.95 -8.48 -14.57
CA GLY A 20 4.43 -9.10 -13.36
C GLY A 20 5.43 -8.27 -12.57
N LEU A 21 5.32 -8.29 -11.24
CA LEU A 21 6.25 -7.63 -10.32
C LEU A 21 7.70 -8.10 -10.52
N VAL A 22 7.93 -9.37 -10.88
CA VAL A 22 9.28 -9.89 -11.18
C VAL A 22 9.95 -9.12 -12.33
N ASN A 23 9.21 -8.74 -13.37
CA ASN A 23 9.78 -7.94 -14.46
C ASN A 23 10.00 -6.48 -14.01
N ALA A 24 9.09 -5.93 -13.21
CA ALA A 24 9.25 -4.60 -12.63
C ALA A 24 10.44 -4.52 -11.66
N ALA A 25 10.75 -5.59 -10.93
CA ALA A 25 11.89 -5.68 -10.02
C ALA A 25 13.21 -5.37 -10.72
N GLN A 26 13.40 -5.87 -11.95
CA GLN A 26 14.60 -5.56 -12.73
C GLN A 26 14.68 -4.08 -13.09
N LEU A 27 13.56 -3.44 -13.41
CA LEU A 27 13.52 -1.99 -13.68
C LEU A 27 13.76 -1.17 -12.41
N ILE A 28 13.26 -1.63 -11.27
CA ILE A 28 13.49 -1.04 -9.95
C ILE A 28 14.99 -1.09 -9.61
N GLU A 29 15.65 -2.22 -9.81
CA GLU A 29 17.10 -2.34 -9.59
C GLU A 29 17.90 -1.44 -10.52
N THR A 30 17.55 -1.39 -11.81
CA THR A 30 18.19 -0.46 -12.75
C THR A 30 18.03 0.99 -12.28
N ALA A 31 16.82 1.41 -11.91
CA ALA A 31 16.57 2.77 -11.41
C ALA A 31 17.37 3.08 -10.13
N ARG A 32 17.49 2.12 -9.21
CA ARG A 32 18.31 2.23 -7.99
C ARG A 32 19.81 2.36 -8.29
N ASN A 33 20.29 1.71 -9.36
CA ASN A 33 21.68 1.83 -9.79
C ASN A 33 21.98 3.15 -10.52
N GLU A 34 20.98 3.73 -11.18
CA GLU A 34 21.10 5.00 -11.90
C GLU A 34 20.99 6.24 -10.99
N ALA A 35 20.27 6.13 -9.87
CA ALA A 35 20.03 7.23 -8.94
C ALA A 35 20.34 6.86 -7.48
N PRO A 36 21.25 7.59 -6.80
CA PRO A 36 21.64 7.27 -5.42
C PRO A 36 20.54 7.55 -4.39
N ASN A 37 19.60 8.44 -4.73
CA ASN A 37 18.48 8.82 -3.88
C ASN A 37 17.19 8.30 -4.51
N THR A 38 16.81 7.07 -4.16
CA THR A 38 15.59 6.43 -4.66
C THR A 38 14.68 6.04 -3.52
N LEU A 39 13.38 6.11 -3.80
CA LEU A 39 12.32 5.60 -2.92
C LEU A 39 11.35 4.79 -3.78
N LEU A 40 10.80 3.73 -3.19
CA LEU A 40 9.88 2.83 -3.86
C LEU A 40 8.53 2.81 -3.13
N PHE A 41 7.45 3.07 -3.87
CA PHE A 41 6.09 3.11 -3.34
C PHE A 41 5.15 2.24 -4.18
N ASP A 42 4.14 1.65 -3.53
CA ASP A 42 3.02 1.00 -4.22
C ASP A 42 1.71 1.79 -3.99
N ASN A 43 0.89 1.86 -5.02
CA ASN A 43 -0.31 2.69 -5.04
C ASN A 43 -1.61 1.91 -4.76
N GLY A 44 -1.51 0.73 -4.14
CA GLY A 44 -2.68 -0.09 -3.83
C GLY A 44 -3.04 -1.08 -4.94
N ASP A 45 -4.16 -1.77 -4.73
CA ASP A 45 -4.63 -2.88 -5.54
C ASP A 45 -3.53 -3.92 -5.74
N PHE A 46 -3.03 -4.45 -4.63
CA PHE A 46 -1.94 -5.40 -4.55
C PHE A 46 -2.35 -6.74 -3.93
N LEU A 47 -3.55 -6.86 -3.32
CA LEU A 47 -4.05 -8.13 -2.73
C LEU A 47 -5.01 -8.94 -3.60
N GLN A 48 -5.55 -8.37 -4.68
CA GLN A 48 -6.54 -9.02 -5.53
C GLN A 48 -6.26 -8.74 -7.00
N GLY A 49 -6.65 -9.65 -7.90
CA GLY A 49 -6.66 -9.41 -9.35
C GLY A 49 -6.28 -10.62 -10.21
N THR A 50 -5.66 -11.64 -9.61
CA THR A 50 -5.35 -12.92 -10.28
C THR A 50 -5.87 -14.11 -9.46
N PRO A 51 -6.00 -15.31 -10.08
CA PRO A 51 -6.37 -16.54 -9.38
C PRO A 51 -5.48 -16.89 -8.18
N MET A 52 -4.23 -16.39 -8.13
CA MET A 52 -3.38 -16.55 -6.95
C MET A 52 -4.00 -15.89 -5.71
N GLY A 53 -4.65 -14.73 -5.87
CA GLY A 53 -5.27 -14.01 -4.76
C GLY A 53 -6.48 -14.76 -4.22
N ASP A 54 -7.32 -15.23 -5.14
CA ASP A 54 -8.49 -16.04 -4.80
C ASP A 54 -8.08 -17.33 -4.09
N TYR A 55 -7.05 -18.02 -4.59
CA TYR A 55 -6.52 -19.22 -3.94
C TYR A 55 -6.02 -18.94 -2.52
N VAL A 56 -5.26 -17.86 -2.31
CA VAL A 56 -4.76 -17.51 -0.97
C VAL A 56 -5.90 -17.09 -0.04
N ALA A 57 -6.88 -16.34 -0.53
CA ALA A 57 -7.99 -15.84 0.29
C ALA A 57 -9.00 -16.94 0.65
N GLN A 58 -9.33 -17.82 -0.29
CA GLN A 58 -10.49 -18.73 -0.17
C GLN A 58 -10.13 -20.18 0.10
N GLU A 59 -9.02 -20.68 -0.45
CA GLU A 59 -8.67 -22.10 -0.36
C GLU A 59 -7.53 -22.38 0.62
N ARG A 60 -6.37 -21.74 0.41
CA ARG A 60 -5.21 -21.90 1.28
C ARG A 60 -5.46 -21.24 2.64
N GLY A 61 -6.12 -20.09 2.62
CA GLY A 61 -6.21 -19.17 3.75
C GLY A 61 -4.86 -18.52 4.06
N LEU A 62 -4.90 -17.54 4.96
CA LEU A 62 -3.72 -16.92 5.55
C LEU A 62 -3.79 -17.12 7.07
N ARG A 63 -2.89 -17.92 7.63
CA ARG A 63 -2.82 -18.18 9.08
C ARG A 63 -1.97 -17.10 9.77
N ASN A 64 -2.13 -16.95 11.09
CA ASN A 64 -1.31 -16.01 11.85
C ASN A 64 0.18 -16.37 11.71
N GLY A 65 1.01 -15.38 11.40
CA GLY A 65 2.45 -15.55 11.16
C GLY A 65 2.81 -16.04 9.76
N GLU A 66 1.86 -16.33 8.89
CA GLU A 66 2.14 -16.56 7.47
C GLU A 66 2.20 -15.24 6.70
N VAL A 67 3.17 -15.14 5.80
CA VAL A 67 3.35 -13.95 4.95
C VAL A 67 2.56 -14.13 3.66
N HIS A 68 1.71 -13.15 3.33
CA HIS A 68 1.00 -13.13 2.05
C HIS A 68 2.01 -13.02 0.89
N PRO A 69 1.88 -13.76 -0.23
CA PRO A 69 2.87 -13.76 -1.31
C PRO A 69 3.20 -12.37 -1.88
N ALA A 70 2.20 -11.50 -2.02
CA ALA A 70 2.43 -10.13 -2.45
C ALA A 70 3.27 -9.34 -1.43
N ILE A 71 2.96 -9.45 -0.13
CA ILE A 71 3.73 -8.81 0.93
C ILE A 71 5.15 -9.37 0.99
N ALA A 72 5.34 -10.67 0.82
CA ALA A 72 6.67 -11.28 0.74
C ALA A 72 7.49 -10.70 -0.42
N ALA A 73 6.88 -10.56 -1.59
CA ALA A 73 7.54 -9.98 -2.76
C ALA A 73 7.86 -8.49 -2.57
N MET A 74 6.95 -7.72 -1.97
CA MET A 74 7.16 -6.29 -1.67
C MET A 74 8.22 -6.10 -0.58
N ASN A 75 8.26 -6.96 0.44
CA ASN A 75 9.32 -6.96 1.46
C ASN A 75 10.69 -7.22 0.82
N ALA A 76 10.77 -8.17 -0.11
CA ALA A 76 12.01 -8.48 -0.83
C ALA A 76 12.51 -7.35 -1.74
N LEU A 77 11.62 -6.40 -2.09
CA LEU A 77 11.96 -5.24 -2.91
C LEU A 77 12.21 -3.98 -2.09
N ASP A 78 12.18 -4.04 -0.76
CA ASP A 78 12.42 -2.90 0.14
C ASP A 78 11.56 -1.67 -0.24
N PHE A 79 10.24 -1.85 -0.28
CA PHE A 79 9.32 -0.71 -0.43
C PHE A 79 9.46 0.26 0.76
N ASP A 80 9.40 1.56 0.50
CA ASP A 80 9.50 2.60 1.52
C ASP A 80 8.16 2.89 2.22
N ALA A 81 7.07 2.79 1.47
CA ALA A 81 5.70 2.85 1.97
C ALA A 81 4.72 2.39 0.88
N ILE A 82 3.50 2.04 1.28
CA ILE A 82 2.42 1.74 0.34
C ILE A 82 1.11 2.39 0.78
N THR A 83 0.15 2.49 -0.13
CA THR A 83 -1.24 2.85 0.20
C THR A 83 -2.20 1.70 -0.10
N LEU A 84 -3.45 1.86 0.33
CA LEU A 84 -4.56 0.98 0.03
C LEU A 84 -5.33 1.51 -1.19
N GLY A 85 -5.64 0.63 -2.13
CA GLY A 85 -6.60 0.79 -3.20
C GLY A 85 -7.96 0.20 -2.80
N ASN A 86 -8.90 0.14 -3.74
CA ASN A 86 -10.24 -0.37 -3.45
C ASN A 86 -10.29 -1.90 -3.37
N HIS A 87 -9.38 -2.60 -4.06
CA HIS A 87 -9.41 -4.06 -4.12
C HIS A 87 -8.81 -4.75 -2.89
N GLU A 88 -8.18 -4.00 -1.99
CA GLU A 88 -7.71 -4.51 -0.70
C GLU A 88 -8.85 -5.03 0.21
N PHE A 89 -10.09 -4.62 -0.06
CA PHE A 89 -11.25 -4.89 0.80
C PHE A 89 -12.12 -6.07 0.34
N ASN A 90 -11.90 -6.60 -0.87
CA ASN A 90 -12.78 -7.62 -1.46
C ASN A 90 -12.87 -8.92 -0.65
N TYR A 91 -11.82 -9.24 0.13
CA TYR A 91 -11.77 -10.43 0.99
C TYR A 91 -12.07 -10.13 2.47
N GLY A 92 -12.53 -8.91 2.77
CA GLY A 92 -12.88 -8.45 4.10
C GLY A 92 -11.72 -7.88 4.91
N LEU A 93 -12.07 -7.03 5.90
CA LEU A 93 -11.09 -6.30 6.72
C LEU A 93 -10.14 -7.23 7.49
N ASP A 94 -10.65 -8.35 8.01
CA ASP A 94 -9.84 -9.25 8.84
C ASP A 94 -8.72 -9.92 8.02
N PHE A 95 -9.01 -10.27 6.76
CA PHE A 95 -8.01 -10.81 5.85
C PHE A 95 -6.98 -9.75 5.46
N LEU A 96 -7.44 -8.54 5.12
CA LEU A 96 -6.57 -7.39 4.85
C LEU A 96 -5.61 -7.16 6.02
N MET A 97 -6.13 -6.98 7.24
CA MET A 97 -5.31 -6.69 8.41
C MET A 97 -4.31 -7.82 8.70
N ARG A 98 -4.68 -9.08 8.46
CA ARG A 98 -3.75 -10.20 8.59
C ARG A 98 -2.66 -10.19 7.52
N ALA A 99 -2.97 -9.84 6.28
CA ALA A 99 -1.98 -9.71 5.22
C ALA A 99 -0.96 -8.61 5.55
N LEU A 100 -1.43 -7.47 6.05
CA LEU A 100 -0.59 -6.32 6.40
C LEU A 100 0.32 -6.57 7.62
N ASP A 101 -0.02 -7.51 8.51
CA ASP A 101 0.74 -7.81 9.74
C ASP A 101 2.20 -8.20 9.47
N SER A 102 2.48 -8.73 8.27
CA SER A 102 3.83 -9.12 7.85
C SER A 102 4.55 -8.08 6.97
N ALA A 103 3.99 -6.89 6.78
CA ALA A 103 4.62 -5.84 5.98
C ALA A 103 5.83 -5.26 6.71
N ALA A 104 6.99 -5.26 6.05
CA ALA A 104 8.23 -4.67 6.57
C ALA A 104 8.32 -3.15 6.35
N PHE A 105 7.26 -2.56 5.82
CA PHE A 105 7.14 -1.16 5.42
C PHE A 105 5.83 -0.56 5.93
N PRO A 106 5.76 0.77 6.12
CA PRO A 106 4.54 1.44 6.53
C PRO A 106 3.46 1.37 5.44
N VAL A 107 2.24 1.09 5.87
CA VAL A 107 1.02 1.17 5.07
C VAL A 107 0.26 2.41 5.51
N VAL A 108 -0.07 3.30 4.57
CA VAL A 108 -0.75 4.57 4.87
C VAL A 108 -2.08 4.72 4.14
N SER A 109 -3.09 5.23 4.84
CA SER A 109 -4.37 5.64 4.25
C SER A 109 -5.04 6.62 5.20
N SER A 110 -5.21 7.85 4.75
CA SER A 110 -5.66 8.96 5.59
C SER A 110 -7.17 9.13 5.64
N ASN A 111 -7.87 8.69 4.60
CA ASN A 111 -9.30 8.94 4.44
C ASN A 111 -10.19 7.74 4.81
N LEU A 112 -9.60 6.62 5.23
CA LEU A 112 -10.32 5.42 5.65
C LEU A 112 -10.26 5.24 7.17
N SER A 113 -11.42 5.11 7.80
CA SER A 113 -11.54 5.03 9.26
C SER A 113 -12.50 3.94 9.73
N VAL A 114 -12.17 3.30 10.85
CA VAL A 114 -13.06 2.35 11.54
C VAL A 114 -14.06 3.08 12.44
N ARG A 115 -13.77 4.35 12.78
CA ARG A 115 -14.70 5.22 13.49
C ARG A 115 -14.48 6.68 13.08
N ARG A 116 -15.56 7.35 12.65
CA ARG A 116 -15.50 8.78 12.30
C ARG A 116 -15.48 9.66 13.54
N GLY A 117 -14.58 10.64 13.52
CA GLY A 117 -14.54 11.76 14.45
C GLY A 117 -15.22 13.01 13.90
N ALA A 118 -15.03 14.12 14.62
CA ALA A 118 -15.59 15.42 14.24
C ALA A 118 -14.96 16.01 12.95
N ASP A 119 -13.70 15.68 12.67
CA ASP A 119 -12.94 16.14 11.51
C ASP A 119 -11.91 15.05 11.10
N PRO A 120 -11.28 15.13 9.91
CA PRO A 120 -10.38 14.08 9.42
C PRO A 120 -9.26 13.69 10.38
N ARG A 121 -8.76 14.61 11.21
CA ARG A 121 -7.66 14.35 12.16
C ARG A 121 -8.12 13.72 13.46
N ARG A 122 -9.44 13.60 13.66
CA ARG A 122 -10.05 12.93 14.82
C ARG A 122 -10.69 11.59 14.48
N ASP A 123 -10.53 11.14 13.25
CA ASP A 123 -10.93 9.80 12.85
C ASP A 123 -10.00 8.75 13.49
N GLU A 124 -10.58 7.63 13.88
CA GLU A 124 -9.80 6.42 14.18
C GLU A 124 -9.54 5.71 12.85
N THR A 125 -8.38 6.01 12.25
CA THR A 125 -8.03 5.51 10.91
C THR A 125 -7.75 4.01 10.92
N LEU A 126 -8.02 3.35 9.79
CA LEU A 126 -7.82 1.89 9.63
C LEU A 126 -6.34 1.50 9.75
N VAL A 127 -5.48 2.26 9.09
CA VAL A 127 -4.02 2.21 9.17
C VAL A 127 -3.50 3.60 9.50
N LYS A 128 -2.18 3.80 9.58
CA LYS A 128 -1.62 5.14 9.83
C LYS A 128 -2.08 6.12 8.74
N PRO A 129 -2.47 7.36 9.06
CA PRO A 129 -2.92 8.31 8.05
C PRO A 129 -1.78 8.73 7.10
N TYR A 130 -0.57 8.85 7.65
CA TYR A 130 0.64 9.20 6.93
C TYR A 130 1.88 8.65 7.68
N VAL A 131 3.05 8.75 7.05
CA VAL A 131 4.35 8.47 7.69
C VAL A 131 5.35 9.56 7.31
N LEU A 132 6.29 9.86 8.22
CA LEU A 132 7.43 10.73 7.96
C LEU A 132 8.67 9.84 7.86
N LEU A 133 9.29 9.81 6.69
CA LEU A 133 10.49 9.02 6.42
C LEU A 133 11.73 9.91 6.57
N ASP A 134 12.51 9.67 7.61
CA ASP A 134 13.82 10.30 7.76
C ASP A 134 14.85 9.56 6.89
N ARG A 135 15.53 10.29 6.01
CA ARG A 135 16.49 9.76 5.02
C ARG A 135 17.74 10.63 4.96
N MET A 136 18.89 10.00 4.74
CA MET A 136 20.14 10.69 4.45
C MET A 136 20.39 10.66 2.94
N LEU A 137 20.06 11.74 2.24
CA LEU A 137 20.17 11.82 0.77
C LEU A 137 21.44 12.55 0.36
N ALA A 138 22.10 12.10 -0.71
CA ALA A 138 23.32 12.75 -1.22
C ALA A 138 22.97 13.98 -2.07
N ASP A 139 23.66 15.11 -1.85
CA ASP A 139 23.63 16.25 -2.78
C ASP A 139 24.51 15.97 -4.03
N ASP A 140 24.59 16.94 -4.93
CA ASP A 140 25.39 16.88 -6.17
C ASP A 140 26.91 16.74 -5.93
N ARG A 141 27.36 17.02 -4.69
CA ARG A 141 28.75 16.85 -4.25
C ARG A 141 28.96 15.56 -3.47
N GLY A 142 27.92 14.72 -3.33
CA GLY A 142 27.95 13.47 -2.57
C GLY A 142 27.84 13.64 -1.05
N VAL A 143 27.55 14.85 -0.57
CA VAL A 143 27.38 15.12 0.86
C VAL A 143 25.99 14.66 1.30
N LYS A 144 25.92 13.82 2.33
CA LYS A 144 24.66 13.33 2.89
C LYS A 144 23.96 14.42 3.70
N GLN A 145 22.72 14.73 3.33
CA GLN A 145 21.83 15.68 4.00
C GLN A 145 20.65 14.94 4.64
N PRO A 146 20.27 15.26 5.88
CA PRO A 146 19.05 14.74 6.47
C PRO A 146 17.84 15.38 5.79
N ILE A 147 16.97 14.55 5.21
CA ILE A 147 15.71 14.95 4.59
C ILE A 147 14.59 14.13 5.25
N ARG A 148 13.54 14.82 5.69
CA ARG A 148 12.31 14.21 6.18
C ARG A 148 11.28 14.26 5.06
N ILE A 149 10.68 13.13 4.74
CA ILE A 149 9.78 12.98 3.59
C ILE A 149 8.42 12.54 4.09
N GLY A 150 7.41 13.38 3.92
CA GLY A 150 6.03 13.04 4.25
C GLY A 150 5.36 12.19 3.17
N VAL A 151 4.80 11.05 3.56
CA VAL A 151 4.04 10.15 2.68
C VAL A 151 2.63 9.96 3.20
N ILE A 152 1.63 10.26 2.37
CA ILE A 152 0.20 10.18 2.69
C ILE A 152 -0.51 9.37 1.60
N GLY A 153 -1.44 8.51 2.02
CA GLY A 153 -2.22 7.64 1.13
C GLY A 153 -3.70 7.97 1.15
N PHE A 154 -4.39 7.63 0.07
CA PHE A 154 -5.84 7.80 -0.08
C PHE A 154 -6.42 6.64 -0.89
N ALA A 155 -7.65 6.24 -0.58
CA ALA A 155 -8.43 5.32 -1.40
C ALA A 155 -9.72 5.99 -1.90
N PRO A 156 -10.31 5.55 -3.02
CA PRO A 156 -11.60 6.05 -3.48
C PRO A 156 -12.70 5.84 -2.42
N PRO A 157 -13.46 6.88 -2.02
CA PRO A 157 -14.52 6.72 -1.02
C PRO A 157 -15.62 5.73 -1.40
N GLN A 158 -15.76 5.47 -2.70
CA GLN A 158 -16.71 4.52 -3.26
C GLN A 158 -16.45 3.07 -2.83
N VAL A 159 -15.28 2.77 -2.25
CA VAL A 159 -14.99 1.45 -1.64
C VAL A 159 -16.03 1.06 -0.59
N ILE A 160 -16.62 2.04 0.11
CA ILE A 160 -17.69 1.79 1.09
C ILE A 160 -18.96 1.24 0.41
N GLU A 161 -19.23 1.66 -0.84
CA GLU A 161 -20.37 1.18 -1.61
C GLU A 161 -20.06 -0.14 -2.31
N TRP A 162 -18.90 -0.25 -2.95
CA TRP A 162 -18.50 -1.43 -3.73
C TRP A 162 -18.35 -2.68 -2.86
N ASP A 163 -17.77 -2.55 -1.68
CA ASP A 163 -17.44 -3.67 -0.79
C ASP A 163 -18.33 -3.71 0.47
N ASN A 164 -19.49 -3.05 0.45
CA ASN A 164 -20.38 -2.94 1.61
C ASN A 164 -20.67 -4.30 2.28
N HIS A 165 -20.85 -5.35 1.48
CA HIS A 165 -21.09 -6.72 1.96
C HIS A 165 -19.89 -7.33 2.72
N ALA A 166 -18.66 -6.99 2.34
CA ALA A 166 -17.43 -7.47 2.98
C ALA A 166 -17.00 -6.59 4.17
N LEU A 167 -17.43 -5.32 4.16
CA LEU A 167 -17.09 -4.32 5.18
C LEU A 167 -18.06 -4.35 6.38
N ASP A 168 -19.33 -4.71 6.17
CA ASP A 168 -20.39 -4.79 7.21
C ASP A 168 -20.52 -3.49 8.03
N GLY A 169 -20.42 -2.35 7.35
CA GLY A 169 -20.49 -1.02 7.97
C GLY A 169 -19.31 -0.67 8.90
N ARG A 170 -18.26 -1.50 8.97
CA ARG A 170 -17.09 -1.30 9.85
C ARG A 170 -16.05 -0.31 9.30
N LEU A 171 -16.25 0.17 8.07
CA LEU A 171 -15.35 1.10 7.41
C LEU A 171 -16.12 2.33 6.96
N HIS A 172 -15.48 3.48 7.09
CA HIS A 172 -15.95 4.76 6.62
C HIS A 172 -14.89 5.41 5.74
N ALA A 173 -15.33 6.21 4.78
CA ALA A 173 -14.45 7.01 3.94
C ALA A 173 -14.83 8.49 3.99
N ARG A 174 -13.82 9.35 4.03
CA ARG A 174 -13.95 10.80 3.80
C ARG A 174 -13.55 11.16 2.38
N ASP A 175 -13.98 12.36 1.96
CA ASP A 175 -13.48 12.97 0.74
C ASP A 175 -11.95 13.10 0.79
N ILE A 176 -11.32 12.81 -0.35
CA ILE A 176 -9.87 12.79 -0.48
C ILE A 176 -9.30 14.20 -0.28
N VAL A 177 -9.92 15.21 -0.90
CA VAL A 177 -9.41 16.59 -0.88
C VAL A 177 -9.62 17.22 0.51
N GLU A 178 -10.77 17.01 1.15
CA GLU A 178 -11.04 17.40 2.54
C GLU A 178 -9.97 16.83 3.47
N THR A 179 -9.68 15.54 3.34
CA THR A 179 -8.70 14.84 4.18
C THR A 179 -7.28 15.36 3.94
N ALA A 180 -6.88 15.55 2.68
CA ALA A 180 -5.58 16.10 2.33
C ALA A 180 -5.37 17.52 2.91
N ARG A 181 -6.40 18.38 2.83
CA ARG A 181 -6.36 19.74 3.40
C ARG A 181 -6.18 19.74 4.91
N ALA A 182 -6.62 18.69 5.60
CA ALA A 182 -6.47 18.56 7.04
C ALA A 182 -5.07 18.04 7.43
N TYR A 183 -4.56 17.00 6.76
CA TYR A 183 -3.30 16.34 7.14
C TYR A 183 -2.04 16.97 6.54
N VAL A 184 -2.07 17.57 5.35
CA VAL A 184 -0.86 18.16 4.74
C VAL A 184 -0.26 19.28 5.60
N PRO A 185 -1.04 20.21 6.19
CA PRO A 185 -0.49 21.20 7.13
C PRO A 185 0.16 20.55 8.36
N GLU A 186 -0.47 19.53 8.95
CA GLU A 186 0.06 18.80 10.10
C GLU A 186 1.40 18.12 9.77
N MET A 187 1.50 17.49 8.60
CA MET A 187 2.76 16.87 8.13
C MET A 187 3.87 17.92 8.01
N ARG A 188 3.58 19.10 7.46
CA ARG A 188 4.53 20.21 7.35
C ARG A 188 4.94 20.75 8.72
N GLU A 189 4.00 20.91 9.64
CA GLU A 189 4.28 21.31 11.03
C GLU A 189 5.16 20.29 11.75
N ALA A 190 5.03 19.00 11.41
CA ALA A 190 5.88 17.91 11.90
C ALA A 190 7.24 17.79 11.17
N GLY A 191 7.52 18.69 10.22
CA GLY A 191 8.81 18.84 9.53
C GLY A 191 8.96 18.05 8.22
N ALA A 192 7.85 17.64 7.59
CA ALA A 192 7.85 17.13 6.21
C ALA A 192 8.17 18.21 5.17
#